data_AF-A0A7D9LDM1-F1
#
_entry.id   AF-A0A7D9LDM1-F1
#
_cell.length_a   1.000
_cell.length_b   1.000
_cell.length_c   1.000
_cell.angle_alpha   90.00
_cell.angle_beta   90.00
_cell.angle_gamma   90.00
#
_symmetry.space_group_name_H-M   'P 1'
#
loop_
_entity.id
_entity.type
_entity.pdbx_description
1 polymer ?
#
loop_
_entity_poly.entity_id
_entity_poly.type
_entity_poly.pdbx_seq_one_letter_code
_entity_poly.pdbx_strand_id
1 'polypeptide(L)'
;MMSAKILLKILIFSTWLSLSFGLSQSDKKFSNCNLGQHLNHTDRTGRLKLLICTEKIKGVPQWRFVDGSPTLGEIFNPARDCSDIVDQLPEAEDGFYWIGLPKGTKHK
;
A
#
# COMPACT_ATOMS: atom_id res chain seq x y z
N MET A 1 -6.22 -48.31 7.20
CA MET A 1 -7.34 -47.36 7.45
C MET A 1 -6.81 -46.19 8.28
N MET A 2 -6.34 -45.14 7.60
CA MET A 2 -5.89 -43.90 8.25
C MET A 2 -7.12 -43.15 8.77
N SER A 3 -7.11 -42.86 10.07
CA SER A 3 -8.25 -42.32 10.82
C SER A 3 -8.60 -40.90 10.39
N ALA A 4 -9.84 -40.70 9.92
CA ALA A 4 -10.41 -39.43 9.46
C ALA A 4 -10.31 -38.26 10.46
N LYS A 5 -10.01 -38.54 11.74
CA LYS A 5 -9.83 -37.53 12.79
C LYS A 5 -8.55 -36.70 12.65
N ILE A 6 -7.53 -37.20 11.92
CA ILE A 6 -6.26 -36.48 11.73
C ILE A 6 -6.39 -35.42 10.63
N LEU A 7 -7.15 -35.71 9.57
CA LEU A 7 -7.38 -34.77 8.45
C LEU A 7 -8.15 -33.52 8.89
N LEU A 8 -9.09 -33.64 9.82
CA LEU A 8 -9.91 -32.51 10.29
C LEU A 8 -9.09 -31.48 11.10
N LYS A 9 -8.05 -31.90 11.84
CA LYS A 9 -7.20 -30.98 12.61
C LYS A 9 -6.23 -30.18 11.72
N ILE A 10 -5.81 -30.74 10.59
CA ILE A 10 -4.92 -30.07 9.63
C ILE A 10 -5.67 -28.93 8.92
N LEU A 11 -6.95 -29.13 8.61
CA LEU A 11 -7.79 -28.13 7.94
C LEU A 11 -8.15 -26.92 8.81
N ILE A 12 -8.14 -27.07 10.15
CA ILE A 12 -8.44 -25.94 11.06
C ILE A 12 -7.22 -25.03 11.22
N PHE A 13 -5.99 -25.57 11.14
CA PHE A 13 -4.76 -24.78 11.29
C PHE A 13 -4.40 -23.95 10.05
N SER A 14 -4.92 -24.29 8.86
CA SER A 14 -4.58 -23.60 7.61
C SER A 14 -5.35 -22.28 7.40
N THR A 15 -6.44 -22.05 8.12
CA THR A 15 -7.27 -20.84 7.91
C THR A 15 -6.82 -19.63 8.72
N TRP A 16 -5.89 -19.78 9.67
CA TRP A 16 -5.42 -18.68 10.52
C TRP A 16 -4.09 -18.07 10.08
N LEU A 17 -3.33 -18.70 9.19
CA LEU A 17 -1.97 -18.25 8.88
C LEU A 17 -1.86 -17.26 7.69
N SER A 18 -2.97 -16.95 7.02
CA SER A 18 -2.92 -16.22 5.75
C SER A 18 -3.14 -14.70 5.82
N LEU A 19 -3.44 -14.11 6.99
CA LEU A 19 -3.96 -12.74 7.02
C LEU A 19 -3.00 -11.62 7.45
N SER A 20 -1.72 -11.87 7.71
CA SER A 20 -0.87 -10.86 8.37
C SER A 20 0.45 -10.47 7.68
N PHE A 21 0.74 -10.92 6.45
CA PHE A 21 2.04 -10.61 5.81
C PHE A 21 2.04 -9.50 4.74
N GLY A 22 0.90 -8.90 4.39
CA GLY A 22 0.80 -7.96 3.25
C GLY A 22 1.32 -6.53 3.49
N LEU A 23 1.23 -6.01 4.72
CA LEU A 23 1.51 -4.58 4.98
C LEU A 23 3.01 -4.29 5.17
N SER A 24 3.73 -5.14 5.90
CA SER A 24 5.12 -4.87 6.32
C SER A 24 6.14 -4.83 5.17
N GLN A 25 5.88 -5.55 4.08
CA GLN A 25 6.85 -5.71 2.98
C GLN A 25 6.79 -4.54 1.98
N SER A 26 5.61 -3.91 1.84
CA SER A 26 5.40 -2.83 0.87
C SER A 26 6.03 -1.52 1.33
N ASP A 27 5.88 -1.15 2.61
CA ASP A 27 6.51 0.06 3.18
C ASP A 27 8.04 0.06 3.03
N LYS A 28 8.66 -1.12 3.19
CA LYS A 28 10.12 -1.27 3.02
C LYS A 28 10.56 -0.99 1.58
N LYS A 29 9.77 -1.39 0.57
CA LYS A 29 10.09 -1.18 -0.85
C LYS A 29 10.20 0.32 -1.18
N PHE A 30 9.28 1.13 -0.66
CA PHE A 30 9.23 2.56 -1.00
C PHE A 30 10.10 3.43 -0.09
N SER A 31 10.57 2.90 1.04
CA SER A 31 11.48 3.59 1.94
C SER A 31 12.89 3.82 1.33
N ASN A 32 13.31 2.97 0.39
CA ASN A 32 14.62 3.08 -0.26
C ASN A 32 14.50 3.70 -1.66
N CYS A 33 14.87 4.98 -1.78
CA CYS A 33 14.75 5.79 -2.98
C CYS A 33 16.15 6.22 -3.43
N ASN A 34 16.65 5.73 -4.56
CA ASN A 34 17.84 6.31 -5.20
C ASN A 34 17.37 7.28 -6.29
N LEU A 35 17.92 8.48 -6.38
CA LEU A 35 17.47 9.48 -7.35
C LEU A 35 17.55 8.91 -8.78
N GLY A 36 16.47 9.06 -9.55
CA GLY A 36 16.33 8.48 -10.90
C GLY A 36 16.07 6.97 -10.92
N GLN A 37 15.94 6.31 -9.76
CA GLN A 37 15.53 4.91 -9.70
C GLN A 37 14.10 4.76 -10.21
N HIS A 38 13.92 3.74 -11.04
CA HIS A 38 12.63 3.34 -11.54
C HIS A 38 12.14 2.06 -10.87
N LEU A 39 10.84 1.94 -10.67
CA LEU A 39 10.23 0.68 -10.26
C LEU A 39 8.84 0.53 -10.85
N ASN A 40 8.47 -0.72 -11.11
CA ASN A 40 7.11 -1.08 -11.47
C ASN A 40 6.24 -1.14 -10.20
N HIS A 41 5.08 -0.51 -10.28
CA HIS A 41 4.07 -0.46 -9.23
C HIS A 41 2.69 -0.66 -9.83
N THR A 42 1.89 -1.52 -9.23
CA THR A 42 0.46 -1.61 -9.55
C THR A 42 -0.25 -0.61 -8.66
N ASP A 43 -0.83 0.42 -9.26
CA ASP A 43 -1.54 1.47 -8.54
C ASP A 43 -2.80 0.94 -7.82
N ARG A 44 -3.44 1.79 -7.01
CA ARG A 44 -4.64 1.45 -6.25
C ARG A 44 -5.81 0.97 -7.13
N THR A 45 -5.83 1.32 -8.41
CA THR A 45 -6.87 0.90 -9.38
C THR A 45 -6.54 -0.42 -10.07
N GLY A 46 -5.41 -1.03 -9.74
CA GLY A 46 -4.94 -2.28 -10.34
C GLY A 46 -4.15 -2.08 -11.64
N ARG A 47 -3.79 -0.85 -12.00
CA ARG A 47 -3.06 -0.55 -13.24
C ARG A 47 -1.55 -0.55 -12.99
N LEU A 48 -0.81 -1.26 -13.84
CA LEU A 48 0.64 -1.23 -13.81
C LEU A 48 1.15 0.14 -14.27
N LYS A 49 1.96 0.78 -13.44
CA LYS A 49 2.59 2.07 -13.70
C LYS A 49 4.07 2.03 -13.37
N LEU A 50 4.80 2.96 -13.99
CA LEU A 50 6.22 3.18 -13.73
C LEU A 50 6.37 4.34 -12.75
N LEU A 51 7.03 4.09 -11.62
CA LEU A 51 7.45 5.14 -10.69
C LEU A 51 8.89 5.56 -10.95
N ILE A 52 9.17 6.82 -10.63
CA ILE A 52 10.51 7.40 -10.56
C ILE A 52 10.72 8.08 -9.20
N CYS A 53 11.88 7.84 -8.59
CA CYS A 53 12.34 8.57 -7.41
C CYS A 53 12.92 9.91 -7.85
N THR A 54 12.22 11.01 -7.59
CA THR A 54 12.66 12.34 -8.06
C THR A 54 13.55 13.05 -7.05
N GLU A 55 13.28 12.88 -5.76
CA GLU A 55 13.98 13.59 -4.68
C GLU A 55 13.78 12.90 -3.31
N LYS A 56 14.48 13.41 -2.29
CA LYS A 56 14.24 13.08 -0.88
C LYS A 56 14.05 14.36 -0.08
N ILE A 57 12.85 14.61 0.42
CA ILE A 57 12.54 15.79 1.24
C ILE A 57 12.66 15.40 2.71
N LYS A 58 13.62 15.99 3.43
CA LYS A 58 13.89 15.65 4.85
C LYS A 58 14.07 14.13 5.08
N GLY A 59 14.70 13.46 4.12
CA GLY A 59 14.91 12.01 4.14
C GLY A 59 13.73 11.16 3.67
N VAL A 60 12.55 11.76 3.40
CA VAL A 60 11.37 11.06 2.90
C VAL A 60 11.43 10.93 1.37
N PRO A 61 11.46 9.70 0.83
CA PRO A 61 11.34 9.44 -0.60
C PRO A 61 10.19 10.17 -1.27
N GLN A 62 10.45 10.81 -2.40
CA GLN A 62 9.40 11.38 -3.26
C GLN A 62 9.30 10.54 -4.53
N TRP A 63 8.29 9.66 -4.55
CA TRP A 63 7.95 8.84 -5.69
C TRP A 63 6.86 9.50 -6.53
N ARG A 64 7.05 9.52 -7.85
CA ARG A 64 6.07 10.04 -8.81
C ARG A 64 5.83 9.03 -9.92
N PHE A 65 4.61 8.99 -10.46
CA PHE A 65 4.38 8.26 -11.71
C PHE A 65 5.02 9.02 -12.88
N VAL A 66 5.67 8.30 -13.78
CA VAL A 66 6.33 8.89 -14.96
C VAL A 66 5.33 9.53 -15.93
N ASP A 67 4.08 9.06 -15.93
CA ASP A 67 2.98 9.63 -16.72
C ASP A 67 2.40 10.94 -16.14
N GLY A 68 2.88 11.37 -14.97
CA GLY A 68 2.41 12.57 -14.29
C GLY A 68 1.09 12.42 -13.55
N SER A 69 0.50 11.22 -13.51
CA SER A 69 -0.72 10.97 -12.76
C SER A 69 -0.50 11.18 -11.25
N PRO A 70 -1.55 11.61 -10.52
CA PRO A 70 -1.44 11.89 -9.10
C PRO A 70 -1.11 10.62 -8.31
N THR A 71 -0.32 10.79 -7.25
CA THR A 71 0.08 9.69 -6.35
C THR A 71 -0.59 9.75 -4.99
N LEU A 72 -1.38 10.80 -4.71
CA LEU A 72 -2.05 10.95 -3.42
C LEU A 72 -2.99 9.77 -3.17
N GLY A 73 -2.86 9.15 -2.00
CA GLY A 73 -3.60 7.95 -1.63
C GLY A 73 -3.01 6.65 -2.17
N GLU A 74 -1.81 6.68 -2.75
CA GLU A 74 -0.99 5.47 -2.95
C GLU A 74 -0.25 5.11 -1.66
N ILE A 75 0.17 3.85 -1.54
CA ILE A 75 0.85 3.36 -0.32
C ILE A 75 2.12 4.15 0.03
N PHE A 76 2.83 4.65 -0.97
CA PHE A 76 4.05 5.44 -0.80
C PHE A 76 3.80 6.94 -0.69
N ASN A 77 2.57 7.40 -0.90
CA ASN A 77 2.13 8.77 -0.71
C ASN A 77 0.69 8.79 -0.15
N PRO A 78 0.49 8.27 1.08
CA PRO A 78 -0.83 8.15 1.66
C PRO A 78 -1.40 9.52 2.02
N ALA A 79 -2.70 9.70 1.86
CA ALA A 79 -3.39 10.93 2.26
C ALA A 79 -3.59 11.01 3.78
N ARG A 80 -3.97 12.17 4.33
CA ARG A 80 -4.26 12.27 5.76
C ARG A 80 -5.54 11.50 6.14
N ASP A 81 -6.58 11.69 5.34
CA ASP A 81 -7.91 11.10 5.52
C ASP A 81 -8.67 11.12 4.18
N CYS A 82 -9.89 10.59 4.15
CA CYS A 82 -10.68 10.55 2.91
C CYS A 82 -11.12 11.94 2.43
N SER A 83 -11.30 12.90 3.34
CA SER A 83 -11.70 14.26 2.95
C SER A 83 -10.54 14.97 2.24
N ASP A 84 -9.32 14.77 2.75
CA ASP A 84 -8.08 15.26 2.14
C ASP A 84 -7.90 14.79 0.68
N ILE A 85 -8.35 13.59 0.36
CA ILE A 85 -8.35 13.06 -1.01
C ILE A 85 -9.33 13.84 -1.88
N VAL A 86 -10.57 14.00 -1.43
CA VAL A 86 -11.61 14.72 -2.18
C VAL A 86 -11.23 16.19 -2.39
N ASP A 87 -10.63 16.82 -1.39
CA ASP A 87 -10.21 18.22 -1.43
C ASP A 87 -9.05 18.46 -2.42
N GLN A 88 -8.11 17.51 -2.52
CA GLN A 88 -6.90 17.66 -3.35
C GLN A 88 -7.00 16.98 -4.72
N LEU A 89 -7.88 16.00 -4.88
CA LEU A 89 -8.14 15.29 -6.13
C LEU A 89 -9.65 15.33 -6.42
N PRO A 90 -10.17 16.41 -7.02
CA PRO A 90 -11.60 16.55 -7.34
C PRO A 90 -12.13 15.46 -8.27
N GLU A 91 -11.26 14.87 -9.08
CA GLU A 91 -11.54 13.72 -9.95
C GLU A 91 -11.43 12.35 -9.24
N ALA A 92 -11.23 12.33 -7.92
CA ALA A 92 -11.19 11.09 -7.15
C ALA A 92 -12.54 10.37 -7.21
N GLU A 93 -12.51 9.15 -7.73
CA GLU A 93 -13.66 8.23 -7.70
C GLU A 93 -13.71 7.46 -6.38
N ASP A 94 -14.91 6.96 -6.03
CA ASP A 94 -15.08 6.02 -4.93
C ASP A 94 -14.18 4.79 -5.12
N GLY A 95 -13.45 4.41 -4.07
CA GLY A 95 -12.53 3.27 -4.15
C GLY A 95 -11.60 3.16 -2.94
N PHE A 96 -10.59 2.32 -3.07
CA PHE A 96 -9.59 2.12 -2.03
C PHE A 96 -8.44 3.12 -2.18
N TYR A 97 -8.08 3.74 -1.05
CA TYR A 97 -6.96 4.67 -0.94
C TYR A 97 -6.19 4.37 0.35
N TRP A 98 -4.89 4.67 0.33
CA TRP A 98 -4.02 4.59 1.49
C TRP A 98 -4.07 5.91 2.28
N ILE A 99 -4.35 5.82 3.58
CA ILE A 99 -4.32 6.97 4.50
C ILE A 99 -3.29 6.75 5.61
N GLY A 100 -2.60 7.82 5.98
CA GLY A 100 -1.58 7.85 7.01
C GLY A 100 -2.17 8.38 8.31
N LEU A 101 -2.50 7.48 9.24
CA LEU A 101 -3.02 7.88 10.54
C LEU A 101 -1.90 8.31 11.50
N PRO A 102 -2.10 9.39 12.28
CA PRO A 102 -1.19 9.75 13.34
C PRO A 102 -1.02 8.60 14.34
N LYS A 103 0.19 8.42 14.87
CA LYS A 103 0.45 7.43 15.93
C LYS A 103 -0.48 7.69 17.13
N GLY A 104 -1.23 6.67 17.54
CA GLY A 104 -2.14 6.74 18.69
C GLY A 104 -3.61 6.94 18.33
N THR A 105 -3.93 7.17 17.06
CA THR A 105 -5.33 7.20 16.59
C THR A 105 -5.88 5.77 16.60
N LYS A 106 -6.76 5.46 17.55
CA LYS A 106 -7.47 4.18 17.56
C LYS A 106 -8.66 4.28 16.62
N HIS A 107 -8.78 3.33 15.69
CA HIS A 107 -10.02 3.10 14.98
C HIS A 107 -11.12 2.76 15.99
N LYS A 108 -12.21 3.52 15.96
CA LYS A 108 -13.40 3.26 16.76
C LYS A 108 -14.36 2.40 15.95
#